data_AF-A0A535ECR7-F1
#
_entry.id   AF-A0A535ECR7-F1
#
_cell.length_a   1.000
_cell.length_b   1.000
_cell.length_c   1.000
_cell.angle_alpha   90.00
_cell.angle_beta   90.00
_cell.angle_gamma   90.00
#
_symmetry.space_group_name_H-M   'P 1'
#
loop_
_entity.id
_entity.type
_entity.pdbx_description
1 polymer ?
#
loop_
_entity_poly.entity_id
_entity_poly.type
_entity_poly.pdbx_seq_one_letter_code
_entity_poly.pdbx_strand_id
1 'polypeptide(L)'
;MPAALAPWHSLGRVPSHEPRIRVGRQGRLVIPVNLRLAMGLETGETLVARVEEDRLVLERPRAALARLRRAFREAVPEGVSLADELLADRRPEARREESR
;
A
#
# COMPACT_ATOMS: atom_id res chain seq x y z
N MET A 1 1.05 45.64 16.35
CA MET A 1 0.15 44.47 16.40
C MET A 1 0.70 43.39 15.46
N PRO A 2 1.55 42.45 15.90
CA PRO A 2 1.94 41.35 15.03
C PRO A 2 0.92 40.21 15.14
N ALA A 3 0.43 39.78 13.98
CA ALA A 3 -0.44 38.63 13.83
C ALA A 3 0.28 37.36 14.29
N ALA A 4 -0.26 36.70 15.30
CA ALA A 4 0.20 35.39 15.74
C ALA A 4 -0.24 34.34 14.71
N LEU A 5 0.65 34.01 13.77
CA LEU A 5 0.57 32.77 13.01
C LEU A 5 1.00 31.63 13.94
N ALA A 6 0.02 30.91 14.47
CA ALA A 6 0.28 29.68 15.19
C ALA A 6 0.83 28.62 14.21
N PRO A 7 1.80 27.79 14.61
CA PRO A 7 2.49 26.85 13.71
C PRO A 7 1.60 25.64 13.39
N TRP A 8 1.59 25.21 12.13
CA TRP A 8 0.88 24.02 11.63
C TRP A 8 1.51 22.67 12.05
N HIS A 9 2.45 22.68 12.98
CA HIS A 9 3.14 21.49 13.48
C HIS A 9 2.50 21.03 14.79
N SER A 10 1.65 20.01 14.74
CA SER A 10 1.55 18.93 15.75
C SER A 10 0.18 18.23 15.67
N LEU A 11 0.23 16.89 15.69
CA LEU A 11 -0.91 15.96 15.83
C LEU A 11 -1.71 15.67 14.55
N GLY A 12 -1.20 14.70 13.77
CA GLY A 12 -1.87 13.42 13.50
C GLY A 12 -3.40 13.39 13.36
N ARG A 13 -4.03 14.37 12.71
CA ARG A 13 -5.44 14.32 12.35
C ARG A 13 -5.57 14.78 10.91
N VAL A 14 -5.63 13.80 10.00
CA VAL A 14 -6.20 14.02 8.67
C VAL A 14 -7.54 14.71 8.90
N PRO A 15 -7.84 15.89 8.32
CA PRO A 15 -9.10 16.57 8.57
C PRO A 15 -10.24 15.58 8.33
N SER A 16 -11.04 15.32 9.37
CA SER A 16 -12.07 14.25 9.46
C SER A 16 -13.26 14.46 8.53
N HIS A 17 -13.07 15.19 7.45
CA HIS A 17 -14.12 15.48 6.49
C HIS A 17 -14.06 14.29 5.54
N GLU A 18 -15.12 13.51 5.49
CA GLU A 18 -15.32 12.45 4.51
C GLU A 18 -15.90 13.12 3.24
N PRO A 19 -15.08 13.62 2.29
CA PRO A 19 -15.64 14.19 1.09
C PRO A 19 -16.40 13.11 0.34
N ARG A 20 -17.65 13.40 -0.03
CA ARG A 20 -18.39 12.52 -0.94
C ARG A 20 -17.76 12.62 -2.32
N ILE A 21 -17.11 11.55 -2.75
CA ILE A 21 -16.51 11.43 -4.08
C ILE A 21 -17.50 10.67 -4.97
N ARG A 22 -17.75 11.19 -6.18
CA ARG A 22 -18.53 10.49 -7.20
C ARG A 22 -17.59 9.82 -8.20
N VAL A 23 -17.95 8.61 -8.62
CA VAL A 23 -17.26 7.92 -9.71
C VAL A 23 -17.77 8.51 -11.03
N GLY A 24 -16.84 9.03 -11.84
CA GLY A 24 -17.17 9.54 -13.16
C GLY A 24 -17.56 8.43 -14.14
N ARG A 25 -18.07 8.82 -15.31
CA ARG A 25 -18.57 7.89 -16.34
C ARG A 25 -17.53 6.84 -16.80
N GLN A 26 -16.25 7.14 -16.67
CA GLN A 26 -15.14 6.25 -17.07
C GLN A 26 -14.54 5.48 -15.89
N GLY A 27 -15.21 5.42 -14.73
CA GLY A 27 -14.66 4.78 -13.52
C GLY A 27 -13.57 5.60 -12.81
N ARG A 28 -13.30 6.84 -13.26
CA ARG A 28 -12.31 7.73 -12.63
C ARG A 28 -12.91 8.40 -11.40
N LEU A 29 -12.10 8.47 -10.34
CA LEU A 29 -12.39 9.27 -9.15
C LEU A 29 -11.44 10.47 -9.10
N VAL A 30 -11.91 11.58 -8.56
CA VAL A 30 -11.09 12.78 -8.34
C VAL A 30 -10.75 12.81 -6.86
N ILE A 31 -9.46 12.87 -6.53
CA ILE A 31 -9.00 13.07 -5.15
C ILE A 31 -9.05 14.58 -4.84
N PRO A 32 -9.94 15.03 -3.94
CA PRO A 32 -10.06 16.44 -3.59
C PRO A 32 -8.75 17.01 -3.03
N VAL A 33 -8.55 18.32 -3.21
CA VAL A 33 -7.30 19.01 -2.84
C VAL A 33 -6.91 18.82 -1.38
N ASN A 34 -7.87 18.81 -0.45
CA ASN A 34 -7.63 18.59 0.97
C ASN A 34 -7.03 17.20 1.24
N LEU A 35 -7.51 16.16 0.55
CA LEU A 35 -6.95 14.81 0.69
C LEU A 35 -5.57 14.70 0.05
N ARG A 36 -5.36 15.34 -1.12
CA ARG A 36 -4.03 15.37 -1.77
C ARG A 36 -2.98 16.00 -0.85
N LEU A 37 -3.28 17.15 -0.27
CA LEU A 37 -2.36 17.85 0.64
C LEU A 37 -2.10 17.05 1.92
N ALA A 38 -3.15 16.50 2.54
CA ALA A 38 -3.01 15.71 3.76
C ALA A 38 -2.20 14.42 3.55
N MET A 39 -2.27 13.83 2.36
CA MET A 39 -1.51 12.64 2.00
C MET A 39 -0.15 12.95 1.34
N GLY A 40 0.14 14.22 1.04
CA GLY A 40 1.32 14.65 0.29
C GLY A 40 1.40 14.04 -1.11
N LEU A 41 0.26 13.93 -1.80
CA LEU A 41 0.21 13.35 -3.15
C LEU A 41 0.63 14.39 -4.20
N GLU A 42 1.56 14.01 -5.06
CA GLU A 42 2.05 14.83 -6.16
C GLU A 42 1.48 14.37 -7.52
N THR A 43 1.42 15.29 -8.47
CA THR A 43 0.98 14.96 -9.83
C THR A 43 1.98 14.00 -10.48
N GLY A 44 1.48 12.91 -11.08
CA GLY A 44 2.32 11.90 -11.72
C GLY A 44 2.83 10.81 -10.77
N GLU A 45 2.59 10.93 -9.45
CA GLU A 45 2.83 9.81 -8.54
C GLU A 45 1.97 8.59 -8.90
N THR A 46 2.57 7.41 -8.79
CA THR A 46 1.89 6.14 -8.97
C THR A 46 1.45 5.58 -7.62
N LEU A 47 0.18 5.20 -7.53
CA LEU A 47 -0.40 4.51 -6.38
C LEU A 47 -0.78 3.09 -6.76
N VAL A 48 -0.68 2.19 -5.79
CA VAL A 48 -1.21 0.83 -5.87
C VAL A 48 -2.62 0.85 -5.29
N ALA A 49 -3.56 0.31 -6.05
CA ALA A 49 -4.95 0.12 -5.63
C ALA A 49 -5.19 -1.33 -5.24
N ARG A 50 -5.93 -1.55 -4.16
CA ARG A 50 -6.37 -2.89 -3.75
C ARG A 50 -7.74 -2.81 -3.08
N VAL A 51 -8.43 -3.93 -3.08
CA VAL A 51 -9.69 -4.10 -2.36
C VAL A 51 -9.41 -4.83 -1.05
N GLU A 52 -9.85 -4.26 0.06
CA GLU A 52 -9.93 -4.93 1.35
C GLU A 52 -11.37 -4.93 1.81
N GLU A 53 -11.96 -6.12 1.92
CA GLU A 53 -13.39 -6.27 2.23
C GLU A 53 -14.20 -5.43 1.23
N ASP A 54 -14.84 -4.36 1.70
CA ASP A 54 -15.63 -3.42 0.89
C ASP A 54 -14.96 -2.05 0.73
N ARG A 55 -13.64 -1.96 0.89
CA ARG A 55 -12.86 -0.70 0.84
C ARG A 55 -11.85 -0.72 -0.30
N LEU A 56 -11.84 0.36 -1.08
CA LEU A 56 -10.74 0.64 -2.00
C LEU A 56 -9.61 1.34 -1.25
N VAL A 57 -8.49 0.66 -1.08
CA VAL A 57 -7.30 1.20 -0.44
C VAL A 57 -6.28 1.61 -1.51
N LEU A 58 -5.92 2.88 -1.49
CA LEU A 58 -4.85 3.44 -2.34
C LEU A 58 -3.62 3.71 -1.49
N GLU A 59 -2.47 3.23 -1.93
CA GLU A 59 -1.22 3.38 -1.19
C GLU A 59 -0.01 3.56 -2.11
N ARG A 60 1.09 4.07 -1.57
CA ARG A 60 2.36 4.14 -2.31
C ARG A 60 2.96 2.74 -2.47
N PRO A 61 3.66 2.42 -3.57
CA PRO A 61 4.31 1.12 -3.76
C PRO A 61 5.24 0.71 -2.61
N ARG A 62 5.95 1.67 -2.02
CA ARG A 62 6.81 1.44 -0.85
C ARG A 62 6.01 1.00 0.39
N ALA A 63 4.83 1.59 0.61
CA ALA A 63 3.94 1.23 1.70
C ALA A 63 3.33 -0.17 1.48
N ALA A 64 2.93 -0.47 0.23
CA ALA A 64 2.46 -1.80 -0.15
C ALA A 64 3.50 -2.88 0.15
N LEU A 65 4.76 -2.65 -0.24
CA LEU A 65 5.87 -3.57 0.02
C LEU A 65 6.13 -3.75 1.52
N ALA A 66 6.10 -2.66 2.29
CA ALA A 66 6.29 -2.72 3.74
C ALA A 66 5.17 -3.53 4.43
N ARG A 67 3.91 -3.34 4.03
CA ARG A 67 2.79 -4.15 4.53
C ARG A 67 2.98 -5.62 4.17
N LEU A 68 3.26 -5.94 2.91
CA LEU A 68 3.46 -7.33 2.48
C LEU A 68 4.56 -8.00 3.30
N ARG A 69 5.73 -7.34 3.44
CA ARG A 69 6.82 -7.83 4.29
C ARG A 69 6.41 -8.05 5.74
N ARG A 70 5.56 -7.19 6.29
CA ARG A 70 5.01 -7.36 7.64
C ARG A 70 4.07 -8.58 7.72
N ALA A 71 3.13 -8.70 6.79
CA ALA A 71 2.20 -9.82 6.74
C ALA A 71 2.92 -11.17 6.63
N PHE A 72 3.97 -11.24 5.80
CA PHE A 72 4.81 -12.45 5.71
C PHE A 72 5.54 -12.75 7.02
N ARG A 73 6.10 -11.75 7.70
CA ARG A 73 6.76 -11.98 9.01
C ARG A 73 5.79 -12.44 10.09
N GLU A 74 4.56 -11.97 10.09
CA GLU A 74 3.54 -12.39 11.06
C GLU A 74 3.01 -13.80 10.75
N ALA A 75 2.97 -14.20 9.48
CA ALA A 75 2.47 -15.50 9.05
C ALA A 75 3.53 -16.61 9.06
N VAL A 76 4.82 -16.27 8.99
CA VAL A 76 5.92 -17.24 8.93
C VAL A 76 6.56 -17.41 10.31
N PRO A 77 6.60 -18.64 10.87
CA PRO A 77 7.29 -18.91 12.13
C PRO A 77 8.77 -18.53 12.08
N GLU A 78 9.32 -18.09 13.22
CA GLU A 78 10.75 -17.78 13.31
C GLU A 78 11.61 -19.01 12.93
N GLY A 79 12.64 -18.79 12.11
CA GLY A 79 13.55 -19.85 11.64
C GLY A 79 13.09 -20.60 10.39
N VAL A 80 11.90 -20.32 9.86
CA VAL A 80 11.43 -20.92 8.60
C VAL A 80 11.82 -20.05 7.40
N SER A 81 12.54 -20.63 6.45
CA SER A 81 12.88 -20.01 5.18
C SER A 81 11.96 -20.55 4.08
N LEU A 82 10.92 -19.77 3.75
CA LEU A 82 10.02 -20.11 2.64
C LEU A 82 10.77 -20.26 1.31
N ALA A 83 11.89 -19.55 1.14
CA ALA A 83 12.73 -19.68 -0.06
C ALA A 83 13.39 -21.06 -0.13
N ASP A 84 13.88 -21.58 1.00
CA ASP A 84 14.50 -22.91 1.05
C ASP A 84 13.45 -24.02 0.91
N GLU A 85 12.24 -23.85 1.44
CA GLU A 85 11.11 -24.76 1.19
C GLU A 85 10.72 -24.78 -0.30
N LEU A 86 10.55 -23.61 -0.93
CA LEU A 86 10.28 -23.48 -2.37
C LEU A 86 11.38 -24.12 -3.24
N LEU A 87 12.65 -23.99 -2.83
CA LEU A 87 13.76 -24.60 -3.52
C LEU A 87 13.83 -26.12 -3.30
N ALA A 88 13.45 -26.61 -2.12
CA ALA A 88 13.39 -28.04 -1.81
C ALA A 88 12.28 -28.73 -2.62
N ASP A 89 11.13 -28.08 -2.77
CA ASP A 89 9.98 -28.58 -3.53
C ASP A 89 10.22 -28.63 -5.05
N ARG A 90 11.17 -27.83 -5.58
CA ARG A 90 11.58 -27.88 -7.00
C ARG A 90 12.64 -28.94 -7.33
N ARG A 91 13.25 -29.60 -6.35
CA ARG A 91 14.30 -30.62 -6.58
C ARG A 91 13.83 -31.94 -7.22
N PRO A 92 12.59 -32.44 -7.06
CA PRO A 92 12.17 -33.68 -7.73
C PRO A 92 11.77 -33.48 -9.20
N GLU A 93 11.49 -32.25 -9.64
CA GLU A 93 11.03 -31.97 -11.01
C GLU A 93 12.20 -31.82 -11.99
N ALA A 94 13.28 -31.14 -11.61
CA ALA A 94 14.48 -30.99 -12.45
C ALA A 94 15.18 -32.32 -12.76
N ARG A 95 15.08 -33.33 -11.86
CA ARG A 95 15.63 -34.68 -12.11
C ARG A 95 14.82 -35.52 -13.09
N ARG A 96 13.58 -35.13 -13.42
CA ARG A 96 12.74 -35.84 -14.39
C ARG A 96 12.91 -35.33 -15.83
N GLU A 97 13.45 -34.12 -16.00
CA GLU A 97 13.69 -33.55 -17.34
C GLU A 97 15.05 -33.94 -17.94
N GLU A 98 16.05 -34.31 -17.13
CA GLU A 98 17.36 -34.80 -17.61
C GLU A 98 17.35 -36.26 -18.12
N SER A 99 16.22 -36.98 -17.99
CA SER A 99 16.08 -38.37 -18.43
C SER A 99 15.14 -38.54 -19.64
N ARG A 100 14.92 -37.48 -20.43
CA ARG A 100 14.16 -37.58 -21.68
C ARG A 100 14.99 -37.18 -22.89
#